data_AF-A0ABD5V340-F1
#
_entry.id   AF-A0ABD5V340-F1
#
_cell.length_a   1.000
_cell.length_b   1.000
_cell.length_c   1.000
_cell.angle_alpha   90.00
_cell.angle_beta   90.00
_cell.angle_gamma   90.00
#
_symmetry.space_group_name_H-M   'P 1'
#
loop_
_entity.id
_entity.type
_entity.pdbx_description
1 polymer ?
#
loop_
_entity_poly.entity_id
_entity_poly.type
_entity_poly.pdbx_seq_one_letter_code
_entity_poly.pdbx_strand_id
1 'polypeptide(L)'
;METPTLDDADRTVLERLANGPRTAAELDGFDDPAERLDALAESGLVVDGEDGYELTDSGRRVIEAPGDASADDRIDAPDEVEAALEDADLAPDRAAALRGAFAFLSYWGEASAHEIRDAVYSEQPAGYDSSEAWWDDLVGDRLADLPEIEPADDGAWHYAGRPGVDEPSVDGRHGPDDDAPYGDAKHALESLDLDRDERAAVHAAFALLADDGEADEERIAALHDDHPAGFGSAEEWYDRIGALLAELPGVEREGGTWRYRGDEAARDATGSHGSETTEPMDEKGSGAGSDRLPGSEDAKAGSQKRDGDGSEDRN
;
A
#
# COMPACT_ATOMS: atom_id res chain seq x y z
N MET A 1 21.69 -6.17 13.22
CA MET A 1 21.85 -7.54 12.74
C MET A 1 21.65 -7.47 11.25
N GLU A 2 22.63 -7.88 10.46
CA GLU A 2 22.46 -7.96 9.00
C GLU A 2 21.52 -9.14 8.73
N THR A 3 20.44 -8.90 7.99
CA THR A 3 19.58 -9.97 7.49
C THR A 3 20.38 -10.77 6.47
N PRO A 4 20.65 -12.06 6.72
CA PRO A 4 21.41 -12.88 5.78
C PRO A 4 20.66 -12.91 4.44
N THR A 5 21.30 -12.38 3.40
CA THR A 5 20.77 -12.43 2.04
C THR A 5 21.00 -13.83 1.49
N LEU A 6 19.93 -14.49 1.03
CA LEU A 6 20.02 -15.80 0.39
C LEU A 6 20.93 -15.74 -0.83
N ASP A 7 21.89 -16.66 -0.93
CA ASP A 7 22.74 -16.78 -2.10
C ASP A 7 22.40 -18.01 -2.97
N ASP A 8 23.10 -18.15 -4.11
CA ASP A 8 22.88 -19.24 -5.06
C ASP A 8 23.06 -20.63 -4.43
N ALA A 9 23.96 -20.74 -3.46
CA ALA A 9 24.19 -21.99 -2.76
C ALA A 9 23.05 -22.31 -1.79
N ASP A 10 22.37 -21.30 -1.22
CA ASP A 10 21.25 -21.51 -0.30
C ASP A 10 20.08 -22.04 -1.09
N ARG A 11 19.84 -21.41 -2.24
CA ARG A 11 18.86 -21.87 -3.22
C ARG A 11 19.11 -23.31 -3.66
N THR A 12 20.37 -23.66 -3.95
CA THR A 12 20.73 -25.05 -4.33
C THR A 12 20.47 -26.04 -3.18
N VAL A 13 20.70 -25.64 -1.92
CA VAL A 13 20.34 -26.46 -0.74
C VAL A 13 18.82 -26.68 -0.69
N LEU A 14 18.02 -25.63 -0.82
CA LEU A 14 16.56 -25.71 -0.82
C LEU A 14 16.06 -26.63 -1.96
N GLU A 15 16.62 -26.52 -3.17
CA GLU A 15 16.30 -27.41 -4.31
C GLU A 15 16.59 -28.89 -4.03
N ARG A 16 17.65 -29.21 -3.27
CA ARG A 16 17.93 -30.59 -2.86
C ARG A 16 16.89 -31.09 -1.86
N LEU A 17 16.48 -30.25 -0.91
CA LEU A 17 15.47 -30.56 0.10
C LEU A 17 14.06 -30.71 -0.50
N ALA A 18 13.77 -30.06 -1.63
CA ALA A 18 12.52 -30.26 -2.37
C ALA A 18 12.32 -31.72 -2.83
N ASN A 19 13.39 -32.52 -2.89
CA ASN A 19 13.37 -33.94 -3.23
C ASN A 19 13.31 -34.87 -1.99
N GLY A 20 13.00 -34.31 -0.82
CA GLY A 20 12.83 -35.00 0.45
C GLY A 20 13.85 -34.59 1.52
N PRO A 21 13.63 -34.98 2.79
CA PRO A 21 14.47 -34.61 3.93
C PRO A 21 15.94 -34.99 3.73
N ARG A 22 16.86 -34.15 4.22
CA ARG A 22 18.31 -34.41 4.18
C ARG A 22 19.01 -33.95 5.44
N THR A 23 20.01 -34.72 5.86
CA THR A 23 20.97 -34.31 6.88
C THR A 23 22.08 -33.42 6.28
N ALA A 24 22.76 -32.63 7.12
CA ALA A 24 23.92 -31.84 6.70
C ALA A 24 25.03 -32.70 6.03
N ALA A 25 25.16 -33.98 6.41
CA ALA A 25 26.13 -34.90 5.84
C ALA A 25 25.77 -35.35 4.41
N GLU A 26 24.50 -35.30 4.02
CA GLU A 26 24.01 -35.62 2.67
C GLU A 26 24.06 -34.42 1.72
N LEU A 27 24.26 -33.22 2.25
CA LEU A 27 24.52 -32.00 1.47
C LEU A 27 26.02 -31.84 1.21
N ASP A 28 26.61 -32.87 0.61
CA ASP A 28 28.01 -32.81 0.19
C ASP A 28 28.22 -31.77 -0.94
N GLY A 29 29.38 -31.13 -0.91
CA GLY A 29 29.77 -30.11 -1.88
C GLY A 29 29.41 -28.66 -1.53
N PHE A 30 28.81 -28.42 -0.36
CA PHE A 30 28.65 -27.08 0.22
C PHE A 30 29.71 -26.83 1.30
N ASP A 31 30.14 -25.58 1.41
CA ASP A 31 30.95 -25.13 2.55
C ASP A 31 30.05 -25.02 3.79
N ASP A 32 30.45 -25.69 4.87
CA ASP A 32 29.77 -25.71 6.17
C ASP A 32 28.23 -25.90 6.10
N PRO A 33 27.74 -27.04 5.54
CA PRO A 33 26.32 -27.27 5.29
C PRO A 33 25.45 -27.22 6.56
N ALA A 34 26.01 -27.50 7.73
CA ALA A 34 25.30 -27.39 9.00
C ALA A 34 24.99 -25.93 9.36
N GLU A 35 25.97 -25.03 9.23
CA GLU A 35 25.78 -23.60 9.53
C GLU A 35 24.77 -22.96 8.57
N ARG A 36 24.77 -23.37 7.29
CA ARG A 36 23.75 -22.96 6.33
C ARG A 36 22.36 -23.44 6.69
N LEU A 37 22.21 -24.71 7.02
CA LEU A 37 20.92 -25.28 7.40
C LEU A 37 20.36 -24.61 8.66
N ASP A 38 21.23 -24.28 9.62
CA ASP A 38 20.85 -23.51 10.81
C ASP A 38 20.36 -22.11 10.44
N ALA A 39 21.08 -21.38 9.56
CA ALA A 39 20.65 -20.06 9.09
C ALA A 39 19.31 -20.10 8.30
N LEU A 40 19.11 -21.14 7.48
CA LEU A 40 17.85 -21.36 6.76
C LEU A 40 16.70 -21.71 7.71
N ALA A 41 16.98 -22.45 8.79
CA ALA A 41 16.01 -22.79 9.82
C ALA A 41 15.64 -21.56 10.66
N GLU A 42 16.62 -20.72 11.01
CA GLU A 42 16.39 -19.43 11.66
C GLU A 42 15.54 -18.50 10.79
N SER A 43 15.65 -18.61 9.46
CA SER A 43 14.84 -17.87 8.49
C SER A 43 13.47 -18.55 8.18
N GLY A 44 13.16 -19.69 8.81
CA GLY A 44 11.90 -20.41 8.62
C GLY A 44 11.73 -21.09 7.26
N LEU A 45 12.80 -21.24 6.47
CA LEU A 45 12.77 -21.85 5.13
C LEU A 45 12.90 -23.37 5.18
N VAL A 46 13.48 -23.88 6.27
CA VAL A 46 13.59 -25.31 6.56
C VAL A 46 13.23 -25.55 8.03
N VAL A 47 12.95 -26.80 8.38
CA VAL A 47 12.71 -27.24 9.76
C VAL A 47 13.54 -28.49 10.04
N ASP A 48 14.17 -28.57 11.22
CA ASP A 48 14.89 -29.76 11.67
C ASP A 48 13.92 -30.85 12.12
N GLY A 49 14.07 -32.07 11.58
CA GLY A 49 13.21 -33.22 11.80
C GLY A 49 14.01 -34.49 12.10
N GLU A 50 13.30 -35.59 12.42
CA GLU A 50 13.96 -36.86 12.81
C GLU A 50 14.83 -37.45 11.68
N ASP A 51 14.47 -37.20 10.42
CA ASP A 51 15.17 -37.68 9.22
C ASP A 51 16.12 -36.61 8.61
N GLY A 52 16.34 -35.50 9.32
CA GLY A 52 17.12 -34.34 8.87
C GLY A 52 16.24 -33.12 8.62
N TYR A 53 16.76 -32.17 7.86
CA TYR A 53 16.06 -30.92 7.57
C TYR A 53 15.03 -31.14 6.48
N GLU A 54 13.86 -30.58 6.66
CA GLU A 54 12.74 -30.60 5.71
C GLU A 54 12.44 -29.20 5.19
N LEU A 55 12.05 -29.10 3.93
CA LEU A 55 11.66 -27.84 3.32
C LEU A 55 10.28 -27.40 3.85
N THR A 56 10.17 -26.16 4.33
CA THR A 56 8.87 -25.57 4.69
C THR A 56 8.13 -25.08 3.44
N ASP A 57 6.85 -24.70 3.59
CA ASP A 57 6.11 -24.06 2.50
C ASP A 57 6.78 -22.75 2.04
N SER A 58 7.34 -21.97 2.97
CA SER A 58 8.10 -20.76 2.66
C SER A 58 9.37 -21.08 1.86
N GLY A 59 10.13 -22.11 2.26
CA GLY A 59 11.30 -22.57 1.49
C GLY A 59 10.93 -23.03 0.08
N ARG A 60 9.77 -23.67 -0.09
CA ARG A 60 9.27 -24.07 -1.42
C ARG A 60 8.96 -22.89 -2.32
N ARG A 61 8.29 -21.86 -1.79
CA ARG A 61 8.01 -20.62 -2.55
C ARG A 61 9.28 -19.94 -3.04
N VAL A 62 10.35 -19.92 -2.24
CA VAL A 62 11.65 -19.34 -2.64
C VAL A 62 12.25 -20.06 -3.85
N ILE A 63 12.12 -21.38 -3.94
CA ILE A 63 12.61 -22.17 -5.09
C ILE A 63 11.75 -21.94 -6.33
N GLU A 64 10.44 -21.76 -6.14
CA GLU A 64 9.49 -21.52 -7.22
C GLU A 64 9.60 -20.11 -7.79
N ALA A 65 10.01 -19.13 -6.97
CA ALA A 65 10.29 -17.76 -7.42
C ALA A 65 11.51 -17.72 -8.36
N PRO A 66 11.44 -17.11 -9.56
CA PRO A 66 12.56 -17.08 -10.49
C PRO A 66 13.82 -16.46 -9.85
N GLY A 67 14.94 -17.21 -9.85
CA GLY A 67 16.16 -16.86 -9.12
C GLY A 67 17.06 -15.81 -9.78
N ASP A 68 16.54 -14.99 -10.68
CA ASP A 68 17.26 -13.87 -11.25
C ASP A 68 16.69 -12.56 -10.70
N ALA A 69 17.46 -11.46 -10.84
CA ALA A 69 16.99 -10.12 -10.50
C ALA A 69 15.83 -9.63 -11.40
N SER A 70 15.17 -10.51 -12.15
CA SER A 70 13.86 -10.22 -12.74
C SER A 70 12.71 -10.50 -11.76
N ALA A 71 12.96 -11.25 -10.68
CA ALA A 71 12.13 -11.28 -9.47
C ALA A 71 12.43 -10.13 -8.49
N ASP A 72 13.12 -9.08 -8.97
CA ASP A 72 13.06 -7.75 -8.36
C ASP A 72 11.57 -7.37 -8.27
N ASP A 73 11.11 -6.80 -7.15
CA ASP A 73 9.71 -6.55 -6.74
C ASP A 73 8.85 -5.70 -7.70
N ARG A 74 9.30 -5.53 -8.93
CA ARG A 74 8.45 -5.28 -10.10
C ARG A 74 7.46 -6.43 -10.19
N ILE A 75 6.35 -6.28 -9.48
CA ILE A 75 5.06 -6.89 -9.79
C ILE A 75 5.01 -6.99 -11.32
N ASP A 76 4.82 -8.20 -11.84
CA ASP A 76 4.77 -8.51 -13.27
C ASP A 76 3.62 -7.73 -13.95
N ALA A 77 3.78 -6.43 -14.08
CA ALA A 77 2.88 -5.58 -14.82
C ALA A 77 3.04 -6.00 -16.29
N PRO A 78 1.94 -6.17 -17.03
CA PRO A 78 2.01 -6.49 -18.45
C PRO A 78 2.90 -5.49 -19.21
N ASP A 79 3.60 -5.94 -20.25
CA ASP A 79 4.51 -5.10 -21.06
C ASP A 79 3.85 -3.78 -21.52
N GLU A 80 2.54 -3.81 -21.78
CA GLU A 80 1.75 -2.65 -22.20
C GLU A 80 1.63 -1.61 -21.08
N VAL A 81 1.52 -2.05 -19.82
CA VAL A 81 1.47 -1.20 -18.63
C VAL A 81 2.86 -0.62 -18.35
N GLU A 82 3.92 -1.42 -18.42
CA GLU A 82 5.29 -0.91 -18.27
C GLU A 82 5.63 0.13 -19.35
N ALA A 83 5.22 -0.10 -20.60
CA ALA A 83 5.38 0.88 -21.66
C ALA A 83 4.62 2.19 -21.39
N ALA A 84 3.40 2.11 -20.83
CA ALA A 84 2.63 3.30 -20.44
C ALA A 84 3.27 4.06 -19.28
N LEU A 85 3.81 3.35 -18.28
CA LEU A 85 4.56 3.94 -17.16
C LEU A 85 5.84 4.65 -17.63
N GLU A 86 6.55 4.07 -18.61
CA GLU A 86 7.72 4.68 -19.24
C GLU A 86 7.34 5.93 -20.06
N ASP A 87 6.24 5.90 -20.82
CA ASP A 87 5.77 7.05 -21.63
C ASP A 87 5.32 8.23 -20.77
N ALA A 88 4.88 7.97 -19.53
CA ALA A 88 4.49 9.00 -18.57
C ALA A 88 5.66 9.90 -18.09
N ASP A 89 6.92 9.56 -18.41
CA ASP A 89 8.14 10.33 -18.08
C ASP A 89 8.21 10.77 -16.60
N LEU A 90 7.84 9.84 -15.71
CA LEU A 90 7.81 10.08 -14.27
C LEU A 90 9.19 9.89 -13.64
N ALA A 91 9.46 10.64 -12.57
CA ALA A 91 10.58 10.35 -11.69
C ALA A 91 10.44 8.92 -11.10
N PRO A 92 11.55 8.21 -10.82
CA PRO A 92 11.51 6.81 -10.40
C PRO A 92 10.54 6.52 -9.23
N ASP A 93 10.57 7.32 -8.17
CA ASP A 93 9.70 7.12 -7.00
C ASP A 93 8.19 7.31 -7.33
N ARG A 94 7.89 8.18 -8.30
CA ARG A 94 6.52 8.41 -8.78
C ARG A 94 6.03 7.30 -9.70
N ALA A 95 6.93 6.78 -10.55
CA ALA A 95 6.64 5.60 -11.34
C ALA A 95 6.44 4.36 -10.46
N ALA A 96 7.20 4.24 -9.37
CA ALA A 96 7.00 3.20 -8.36
C ALA A 96 5.61 3.31 -7.74
N ALA A 97 5.22 4.48 -7.20
CA ALA A 97 3.89 4.71 -6.62
C ALA A 97 2.74 4.34 -7.55
N LEU A 98 2.82 4.73 -8.83
CA LEU A 98 1.80 4.39 -9.82
C LEU A 98 1.79 2.88 -10.14
N ARG A 99 2.96 2.24 -10.19
CA ARG A 99 3.08 0.78 -10.32
C ARG A 99 2.49 0.06 -9.10
N GLY A 100 2.70 0.57 -7.89
CA GLY A 100 2.10 0.05 -6.66
C GLY A 100 0.57 0.12 -6.69
N ALA A 101 0.01 1.26 -7.14
CA ALA A 101 -1.44 1.42 -7.31
C ALA A 101 -2.02 0.47 -8.35
N PHE A 102 -1.36 0.32 -9.52
CA PHE A 102 -1.75 -0.66 -10.53
C PHE A 102 -1.70 -2.08 -9.98
N ALA A 103 -0.60 -2.45 -9.32
CA ALA A 103 -0.40 -3.76 -8.75
C ALA A 103 -1.48 -4.13 -7.74
N PHE A 104 -1.76 -3.22 -6.80
CA PHE A 104 -2.82 -3.39 -5.82
C PHE A 104 -4.17 -3.64 -6.51
N LEU A 105 -4.53 -2.82 -7.49
CA LEU A 105 -5.79 -2.97 -8.20
C LEU A 105 -5.84 -4.24 -9.06
N SER A 106 -4.75 -4.61 -9.73
CA SER A 106 -4.64 -5.84 -10.52
C SER A 106 -4.73 -7.10 -9.66
N TYR A 107 -4.27 -7.03 -8.41
CA TYR A 107 -4.36 -8.12 -7.46
C TYR A 107 -5.81 -8.31 -7.00
N TRP A 108 -6.46 -7.24 -6.52
CA TRP A 108 -7.80 -7.30 -5.95
C TRP A 108 -8.95 -7.27 -6.98
N GLY A 109 -8.70 -6.78 -8.19
CA GLY A 109 -9.69 -6.63 -9.26
C GLY A 109 -10.56 -5.38 -9.13
N GLU A 110 -10.93 -4.99 -7.90
CA GLU A 110 -11.73 -3.81 -7.62
C GLU A 110 -11.32 -3.17 -6.29
N ALA A 111 -11.20 -1.84 -6.30
CA ALA A 111 -10.96 -1.05 -5.10
C ALA A 111 -11.45 0.39 -5.28
N SER A 112 -11.89 1.02 -4.20
CA SER A 112 -12.10 2.46 -4.12
C SER A 112 -10.77 3.21 -4.12
N ALA A 113 -10.81 4.49 -4.52
CA ALA A 113 -9.66 5.39 -4.42
C ALA A 113 -9.07 5.42 -2.99
N HIS A 114 -9.92 5.31 -1.97
CA HIS A 114 -9.44 5.28 -0.60
C HIS A 114 -8.69 4.00 -0.23
N GLU A 115 -9.20 2.83 -0.61
CA GLU A 115 -8.49 1.56 -0.35
C GLU A 115 -7.12 1.54 -1.03
N ILE A 116 -7.01 2.09 -2.24
CA ILE A 116 -5.72 2.21 -2.93
C ILE A 116 -4.79 3.18 -2.20
N ARG A 117 -5.31 4.34 -1.75
CA ARG A 117 -4.54 5.31 -0.95
C ARG A 117 -4.00 4.67 0.33
N ASP A 118 -4.85 4.05 1.14
CA ASP A 118 -4.46 3.43 2.42
C ASP A 118 -3.35 2.40 2.24
N ALA A 119 -3.52 1.50 1.26
CA ALA A 119 -2.58 0.42 1.03
C ALA A 119 -1.24 0.88 0.44
N VAL A 120 -1.25 1.84 -0.49
CA VAL A 120 -0.06 2.14 -1.31
C VAL A 120 0.67 3.38 -0.84
N TYR A 121 -0.03 4.41 -0.33
CA TYR A 121 0.61 5.68 0.01
C TYR A 121 1.59 5.55 1.18
N SER A 122 1.25 4.73 2.18
CA SER A 122 2.10 4.51 3.36
C SER A 122 3.46 3.90 2.99
N GLU A 123 3.52 3.09 1.94
CA GLU A 123 4.74 2.49 1.41
C GLU A 123 5.44 3.38 0.37
N GLN A 124 4.66 4.08 -0.48
CA GLN A 124 5.15 4.78 -1.66
C GLN A 124 4.63 6.23 -1.76
N PRO A 125 4.97 7.13 -0.81
CA PRO A 125 4.43 8.49 -0.77
C PRO A 125 4.97 9.41 -1.87
N ALA A 126 6.06 9.03 -2.55
CA ALA A 126 6.66 9.75 -3.69
C ALA A 126 6.89 11.26 -3.48
N GLY A 127 7.14 11.67 -2.23
CA GLY A 127 7.42 13.05 -1.83
C GLY A 127 6.18 13.94 -1.64
N TYR A 128 4.99 13.36 -1.58
CA TYR A 128 3.75 14.06 -1.23
C TYR A 128 3.55 14.08 0.29
N ASP A 129 2.91 15.15 0.79
CA ASP A 129 2.67 15.34 2.23
C ASP A 129 1.39 14.65 2.72
N SER A 130 0.43 14.39 1.83
CA SER A 130 -0.82 13.69 2.13
C SER A 130 -1.19 12.67 1.05
N SER A 131 -1.96 11.65 1.45
CA SER A 131 -2.53 10.63 0.56
C SER A 131 -3.50 11.23 -0.45
N GLU A 132 -4.24 12.27 -0.08
CA GLU A 132 -5.10 13.05 -0.98
C GLU A 132 -4.30 13.74 -2.10
N ALA A 133 -3.26 14.51 -1.75
CA ALA A 133 -2.43 15.19 -2.75
C ALA A 133 -1.70 14.19 -3.65
N TRP A 134 -1.24 13.07 -3.08
CA TRP A 134 -0.66 11.96 -3.84
C TRP A 134 -1.65 11.39 -4.85
N TRP A 135 -2.89 11.16 -4.43
CA TRP A 135 -3.93 10.64 -5.32
C TRP A 135 -4.29 11.63 -6.42
N ASP A 136 -4.63 12.87 -6.05
CA ASP A 136 -5.13 13.89 -6.97
C ASP A 136 -4.06 14.34 -7.98
N ASP A 137 -2.81 14.51 -7.54
CA ASP A 137 -1.76 15.08 -8.40
C ASP A 137 -0.96 14.00 -9.17
N LEU A 138 -0.81 12.80 -8.61
CA LEU A 138 0.01 11.74 -9.18
C LEU A 138 -0.82 10.58 -9.75
N VAL A 139 -1.64 9.94 -8.91
CA VAL A 139 -2.16 8.60 -9.20
C VAL A 139 -3.44 8.60 -10.00
N GLY A 140 -4.50 9.30 -9.57
CA GLY A 140 -5.86 9.15 -10.11
C GLY A 140 -5.93 9.21 -11.64
N ASP A 141 -5.62 10.37 -12.23
CA ASP A 141 -5.69 10.54 -13.68
C ASP A 141 -4.77 9.57 -14.44
N ARG A 142 -3.55 9.32 -13.93
CA ARG A 142 -2.58 8.46 -14.62
C ARG A 142 -2.91 6.98 -14.51
N LEU A 143 -3.52 6.57 -13.41
CA LEU A 143 -4.01 5.21 -13.21
C LEU A 143 -5.13 4.91 -14.21
N ALA A 144 -5.99 5.89 -14.52
CA ALA A 144 -7.03 5.76 -15.55
C ALA A 144 -6.47 5.69 -16.98
N ASP A 145 -5.27 6.22 -17.21
CA ASP A 145 -4.58 6.12 -18.50
C ASP A 145 -3.88 4.76 -18.70
N LEU A 146 -3.74 3.93 -17.66
CA LEU A 146 -3.11 2.62 -17.78
C LEU A 146 -4.04 1.60 -18.48
N PRO A 147 -3.46 0.66 -19.26
CA PRO A 147 -4.20 -0.44 -19.85
C PRO A 147 -5.01 -1.24 -18.82
N GLU A 148 -6.24 -1.62 -19.20
CA GLU A 148 -7.16 -2.44 -18.41
C GLU A 148 -7.64 -1.82 -17.09
N ILE A 149 -7.39 -0.54 -16.85
CA ILE A 149 -7.94 0.17 -15.69
C ILE A 149 -9.17 0.99 -16.11
N GLU A 150 -10.26 0.83 -15.38
CA GLU A 150 -11.53 1.50 -15.64
C GLU A 150 -12.04 2.15 -14.35
N PRO A 151 -12.13 3.49 -14.27
CA PRO A 151 -12.88 4.15 -13.19
C PRO A 151 -14.38 3.94 -13.40
N ALA A 152 -15.10 3.59 -12.35
CA ALA A 152 -16.55 3.42 -12.35
C ALA A 152 -17.30 4.66 -11.86
N ASP A 153 -18.59 4.72 -12.23
CA ASP A 153 -19.49 5.85 -11.90
C ASP A 153 -19.75 5.99 -10.39
N ASP A 154 -19.51 4.93 -9.60
CA ASP A 154 -19.67 4.88 -8.15
C ASP A 154 -18.40 5.26 -7.37
N GLY A 155 -17.32 5.63 -8.07
CA GLY A 155 -16.03 5.98 -7.48
C GLY A 155 -15.12 4.77 -7.21
N ALA A 156 -15.55 3.56 -7.55
CA ALA A 156 -14.68 2.40 -7.59
C ALA A 156 -13.75 2.44 -8.81
N TRP A 157 -12.65 1.71 -8.71
CA TRP A 157 -11.72 1.43 -9.78
C TRP A 157 -11.74 -0.05 -10.06
N HIS A 158 -11.71 -0.43 -11.33
CA HIS A 158 -11.71 -1.81 -11.76
C HIS A 158 -10.49 -2.11 -12.61
N TYR A 159 -9.96 -3.32 -12.43
CA TYR A 159 -9.06 -3.96 -13.36
C TYR A 159 -9.86 -4.91 -14.27
N ALA A 160 -9.92 -4.61 -15.57
CA ALA A 160 -10.64 -5.37 -16.57
C ALA A 160 -9.96 -6.71 -16.93
N GLY A 161 -8.70 -6.88 -16.53
CA GLY A 161 -7.96 -8.12 -16.66
C GLY A 161 -8.44 -9.22 -15.71
N ARG A 162 -7.69 -10.33 -15.62
CA ARG A 162 -7.95 -11.36 -14.62
C ARG A 162 -7.28 -10.95 -13.30
N PRO A 163 -8.02 -10.75 -12.20
CA PRO A 163 -7.42 -10.42 -10.92
C PRO A 163 -6.46 -11.51 -10.44
N GLY A 164 -5.46 -11.10 -9.66
CA GLY A 164 -4.48 -12.02 -9.05
C GLY A 164 -5.12 -12.97 -8.03
N VAL A 165 -6.13 -12.49 -7.29
CA VAL A 165 -6.91 -13.33 -6.38
C VAL A 165 -8.07 -13.99 -7.12
N ASP A 166 -8.05 -15.33 -7.21
CA ASP A 166 -9.21 -16.10 -7.70
C ASP A 166 -10.37 -16.08 -6.67
N GLU A 167 -10.05 -15.98 -5.37
CA GLU A 167 -10.96 -15.75 -4.23
C GLU A 167 -10.24 -14.86 -3.18
N PRO A 168 -10.72 -13.62 -2.90
CA PRO A 168 -10.09 -12.68 -1.96
C PRO A 168 -9.91 -13.23 -0.53
N SER A 169 -10.70 -14.22 -0.14
CA SER A 169 -10.72 -14.81 1.20
C SER A 169 -9.63 -15.85 1.46
N VAL A 170 -8.80 -16.17 0.45
CA VAL A 170 -7.74 -17.19 0.53
C VAL A 170 -6.39 -16.58 0.17
N ASP A 171 -5.95 -15.56 0.90
CA ASP A 171 -4.58 -15.06 0.77
C ASP A 171 -3.60 -15.99 1.53
N GLY A 172 -2.56 -16.44 0.83
CA GLY A 172 -1.47 -17.26 1.38
C GLY A 172 -0.51 -16.52 2.33
N ARG A 173 -0.80 -15.25 2.66
CA ARG A 173 -0.05 -14.38 3.58
C ARG A 173 -0.41 -14.53 5.06
N HIS A 174 -1.25 -15.50 5.47
CA HIS A 174 -1.41 -15.82 6.90
C HIS A 174 -0.09 -16.32 7.50
N GLY A 175 0.67 -15.40 8.07
CA GLY A 175 1.78 -15.68 8.97
C GLY A 175 1.25 -16.40 10.22
N PRO A 176 1.99 -17.37 10.77
CA PRO A 176 1.48 -18.19 11.87
C PRO A 176 1.28 -17.48 13.23
N ASP A 177 1.74 -16.24 13.42
CA ASP A 177 1.75 -15.60 14.76
C ASP A 177 1.63 -14.06 14.73
N ASP A 178 0.75 -13.47 13.91
CA ASP A 178 0.45 -12.03 14.01
C ASP A 178 -0.91 -11.77 14.68
N ASP A 179 -0.86 -11.23 15.90
CA ASP A 179 -2.04 -10.89 16.73
C ASP A 179 -2.85 -9.70 16.15
N ALA A 180 -2.34 -9.03 15.10
CA ALA A 180 -3.08 -8.11 14.25
C ALA A 180 -3.22 -8.77 12.86
N PRO A 181 -4.35 -9.45 12.56
CA PRO A 181 -4.42 -10.37 11.44
C PRO A 181 -4.30 -9.72 10.05
N TYR A 182 -4.37 -8.38 9.94
CA TYR A 182 -4.47 -7.66 8.66
C TYR A 182 -3.58 -6.42 8.65
N GLY A 183 -2.79 -6.25 7.58
CA GLY A 183 -1.92 -5.09 7.38
C GLY A 183 -2.64 -3.83 6.93
N ASP A 184 -3.83 -3.97 6.33
CA ASP A 184 -4.63 -2.86 5.78
C ASP A 184 -6.14 -3.12 5.90
N ALA A 185 -6.94 -2.07 5.72
CA ALA A 185 -8.40 -2.15 5.85
C ALA A 185 -9.06 -2.97 4.73
N LYS A 186 -8.49 -3.00 3.52
CA LYS A 186 -9.04 -3.78 2.39
C LYS A 186 -8.99 -5.27 2.71
N HIS A 187 -7.85 -5.76 3.19
CA HIS A 187 -7.70 -7.16 3.55
C HIS A 187 -8.64 -7.54 4.71
N ALA A 188 -8.80 -6.66 5.70
CA ALA A 188 -9.76 -6.88 6.77
C ALA A 188 -11.20 -6.99 6.24
N LEU A 189 -11.61 -6.07 5.34
CA LEU A 189 -12.92 -6.08 4.69
C LEU A 189 -13.19 -7.36 3.90
N GLU A 190 -12.22 -7.81 3.09
CA GLU A 190 -12.36 -9.02 2.26
C GLU A 190 -12.35 -10.32 3.07
N SER A 191 -11.78 -10.29 4.28
CA SER A 191 -11.75 -11.45 5.18
C SER A 191 -13.05 -11.62 5.99
N LEU A 192 -13.95 -10.64 5.97
CA LEU A 192 -15.25 -10.75 6.63
C LEU A 192 -16.16 -11.71 5.84
N ASP A 193 -16.80 -12.65 6.55
CA ASP A 193 -17.80 -13.55 5.98
C ASP A 193 -19.13 -12.81 5.76
N LEU A 194 -19.17 -12.01 4.68
CA LEU A 194 -20.28 -11.15 4.30
C LEU A 194 -20.84 -11.55 2.94
N ASP A 195 -22.16 -11.47 2.82
CA ASP A 195 -22.81 -11.50 1.52
C ASP A 195 -22.50 -10.21 0.72
N ARG A 196 -22.96 -10.18 -0.54
CA ARG A 196 -22.66 -9.07 -1.45
C ARG A 196 -23.22 -7.73 -0.94
N ASP A 197 -24.44 -7.74 -0.40
CA ASP A 197 -25.11 -6.50 -0.03
C ASP A 197 -24.58 -5.97 1.31
N GLU A 198 -24.29 -6.86 2.27
CA GLU A 198 -23.58 -6.50 3.50
C GLU A 198 -22.19 -5.93 3.20
N ARG A 199 -21.42 -6.56 2.31
CA ARG A 199 -20.11 -6.05 1.88
C ARG A 199 -20.25 -4.63 1.31
N ALA A 200 -21.16 -4.41 0.37
CA ALA A 200 -21.38 -3.08 -0.20
C ALA A 200 -21.73 -2.02 0.89
N ALA A 201 -22.52 -2.39 1.90
CA ALA A 201 -22.86 -1.51 3.01
C ALA A 201 -21.66 -1.16 3.91
N VAL A 202 -20.82 -2.14 4.24
CA VAL A 202 -19.60 -1.88 5.04
C VAL A 202 -18.60 -1.03 4.24
N HIS A 203 -18.40 -1.31 2.95
CA HIS A 203 -17.54 -0.49 2.09
C HIS A 203 -18.02 0.96 2.00
N ALA A 204 -19.33 1.19 1.85
CA ALA A 204 -19.90 2.54 1.84
C ALA A 204 -19.67 3.27 3.18
N ALA A 205 -19.84 2.58 4.31
CA ALA A 205 -19.62 3.16 5.62
C ALA A 205 -18.13 3.45 5.89
N PHE A 206 -17.24 2.55 5.45
CA PHE A 206 -15.80 2.77 5.51
C PHE A 206 -15.37 3.95 4.63
N ALA A 207 -15.86 4.02 3.38
CA ALA A 207 -15.60 5.14 2.45
C ALA A 207 -16.03 6.49 3.03
N LEU A 208 -17.17 6.55 3.75
CA LEU A 208 -17.58 7.76 4.47
C LEU A 208 -16.56 8.19 5.54
N LEU A 209 -16.04 7.24 6.34
CA LEU A 209 -15.05 7.54 7.38
C LEU A 209 -13.69 7.92 6.80
N ALA A 210 -13.33 7.25 5.72
CA ALA A 210 -12.17 7.51 4.91
C ALA A 210 -12.13 8.95 4.36
N ASP A 211 -13.23 9.41 3.78
CA ASP A 211 -13.31 10.71 3.13
C ASP A 211 -13.48 11.87 4.13
N ASP A 212 -14.26 11.67 5.20
CA ASP A 212 -14.54 12.73 6.18
C ASP A 212 -13.66 12.67 7.44
N GLY A 213 -12.89 11.61 7.62
CA GLY A 213 -12.10 11.29 8.81
C GLY A 213 -12.93 10.86 10.02
N GLU A 214 -14.15 11.39 10.17
CA GLU A 214 -15.10 11.03 11.23
C GLU A 214 -16.57 11.13 10.80
N ALA A 215 -17.41 10.26 11.38
CA ALA A 215 -18.86 10.30 11.20
C ALA A 215 -19.59 9.92 12.48
N ASP A 216 -20.70 10.58 12.77
CA ASP A 216 -21.57 10.19 13.87
C ASP A 216 -22.53 9.06 13.46
N GLU A 217 -23.22 8.50 14.46
CA GLU A 217 -24.20 7.44 14.29
C GLU A 217 -25.31 7.78 13.30
N GLU A 218 -25.81 9.01 13.33
CA GLU A 218 -26.89 9.45 12.44
C GLU A 218 -26.41 9.45 10.98
N ARG A 219 -25.18 9.93 10.74
CA ARG A 219 -24.61 9.99 9.40
C ARG A 219 -24.27 8.61 8.83
N ILE A 220 -23.76 7.70 9.65
CA ILE A 220 -23.55 6.31 9.20
C ILE A 220 -24.90 5.64 8.93
N ALA A 221 -25.87 5.75 9.85
CA ALA A 221 -27.19 5.14 9.68
C ALA A 221 -27.96 5.65 8.44
N ALA A 222 -27.70 6.88 7.99
CA ALA A 222 -28.28 7.44 6.78
C ALA A 222 -27.89 6.67 5.49
N LEU A 223 -26.78 5.93 5.50
CA LEU A 223 -26.38 5.08 4.36
C LEU A 223 -27.33 3.91 4.13
N HIS A 224 -28.18 3.56 5.10
CA HIS A 224 -29.20 2.51 4.96
C HIS A 224 -30.15 2.75 3.77
N ASP A 225 -30.46 4.01 3.45
CA ASP A 225 -31.39 4.34 2.36
C ASP A 225 -30.85 3.88 0.99
N ASP A 226 -29.54 3.98 0.79
CA ASP A 226 -28.86 3.61 -0.46
C ASP A 226 -28.28 2.18 -0.41
N HIS A 227 -27.91 1.70 0.77
CA HIS A 227 -27.27 0.40 0.99
C HIS A 227 -27.99 -0.46 2.04
N PRO A 228 -29.27 -0.85 1.83
CA PRO A 228 -30.09 -1.45 2.88
C PRO A 228 -29.68 -2.84 3.35
N ALA A 229 -28.88 -3.59 2.57
CA ALA A 229 -28.37 -4.93 2.88
C ALA A 229 -29.39 -5.93 3.47
N GLY A 230 -30.67 -5.80 3.07
CA GLY A 230 -31.75 -6.66 3.56
C GLY A 230 -32.26 -6.35 4.98
N PHE A 231 -31.71 -5.34 5.65
CA PHE A 231 -32.14 -4.93 7.00
C PHE A 231 -33.46 -4.15 6.97
N GLY A 232 -34.33 -4.42 7.95
CA GLY A 232 -35.67 -3.85 8.01
C GLY A 232 -35.72 -2.41 8.53
N SER A 233 -34.63 -1.93 9.10
CA SER A 233 -34.51 -0.58 9.67
C SER A 233 -33.06 -0.10 9.69
N ALA A 234 -32.88 1.23 9.70
CA ALA A 234 -31.57 1.86 9.82
C ALA A 234 -30.88 1.54 11.16
N GLU A 235 -31.63 1.31 12.24
CA GLU A 235 -31.09 0.93 13.56
C GLU A 235 -30.47 -0.48 13.52
N GLU A 236 -31.21 -1.47 13.00
CA GLU A 236 -30.67 -2.84 12.83
C GLU A 236 -29.47 -2.88 11.88
N TRP A 237 -29.54 -2.09 10.80
CA TRP A 237 -28.44 -1.93 9.85
C TRP A 237 -27.21 -1.33 10.54
N TYR A 238 -27.37 -0.22 11.27
CA TYR A 238 -26.27 0.47 11.94
C TYR A 238 -25.61 -0.40 13.01
N ASP A 239 -26.40 -1.14 13.80
CA ASP A 239 -25.86 -2.05 14.82
C ASP A 239 -24.97 -3.12 14.17
N ARG A 240 -25.38 -3.67 13.02
CA ARG A 240 -24.61 -4.68 12.29
C ARG A 240 -23.34 -4.07 11.66
N ILE A 241 -23.49 -3.01 10.88
CA ILE A 241 -22.37 -2.38 10.17
C ILE A 241 -21.37 -1.76 11.15
N GLY A 242 -21.85 -1.14 12.22
CA GLY A 242 -21.00 -0.64 13.30
C GLY A 242 -20.19 -1.74 13.98
N ALA A 243 -20.77 -2.92 14.23
CA ALA A 243 -19.99 -4.04 14.76
C ALA A 243 -18.85 -4.45 13.81
N LEU A 244 -19.10 -4.49 12.50
CA LEU A 244 -18.10 -4.84 11.49
C LEU A 244 -17.02 -3.75 11.36
N LEU A 245 -17.40 -2.46 11.38
CA LEU A 245 -16.46 -1.34 11.37
C LEU A 245 -15.49 -1.39 12.56
N ALA A 246 -15.95 -1.79 13.75
CA ALA A 246 -15.08 -1.93 14.92
C ALA A 246 -14.03 -3.04 14.80
N GLU A 247 -14.18 -3.96 13.83
CA GLU A 247 -13.20 -5.00 13.53
C GLU A 247 -12.12 -4.53 12.55
N LEU A 248 -12.33 -3.41 11.86
CA LEU A 248 -11.39 -2.90 10.85
C LEU A 248 -10.19 -2.19 11.50
N PRO A 249 -8.97 -2.43 10.99
CA PRO A 249 -7.78 -1.73 11.48
C PRO A 249 -7.91 -0.22 11.23
N GLY A 250 -7.51 0.58 12.22
CA GLY A 250 -7.55 2.03 12.16
C GLY A 250 -8.93 2.67 12.36
N VAL A 251 -10.01 1.88 12.49
CA VAL A 251 -11.36 2.40 12.79
C VAL A 251 -11.61 2.35 14.30
N GLU A 252 -11.93 3.50 14.88
CA GLU A 252 -12.21 3.67 16.31
C GLU A 252 -13.58 4.30 16.55
N ARG A 253 -14.25 3.93 17.65
CA ARG A 253 -15.48 4.58 18.10
C ARG A 253 -15.28 5.24 19.46
N GLU A 254 -15.45 6.55 19.52
CA GLU A 254 -15.37 7.34 20.76
C GLU A 254 -16.60 8.25 20.90
N GLY A 255 -17.32 8.14 22.01
CA GLY A 255 -18.42 9.06 22.31
C GLY A 255 -19.60 9.03 21.33
N GLY A 256 -19.76 7.94 20.55
CA GLY A 256 -20.79 7.82 19.50
C GLY A 256 -20.33 8.33 18.13
N THR A 257 -19.10 8.82 18.01
CA THR A 257 -18.46 9.20 16.76
C THR A 257 -17.46 8.12 16.35
N TRP A 258 -17.55 7.70 15.09
CA TRP A 258 -16.60 6.84 14.42
C TRP A 258 -15.50 7.68 13.80
N ARG A 259 -14.26 7.20 13.87
CA ARG A 259 -13.10 7.82 13.27
C ARG A 259 -12.27 6.78 12.55
N TYR A 260 -11.67 7.17 11.43
CA TYR A 260 -10.67 6.36 10.77
C TYR A 260 -9.33 7.09 10.78
N ARG A 261 -8.27 6.39 11.24
CA ARG A 261 -6.92 6.94 11.41
C ARG A 261 -5.89 6.40 10.39
N GLY A 262 -6.32 5.81 9.28
CA GLY A 262 -5.49 5.04 8.32
C GLY A 262 -4.01 5.42 8.27
N ASP A 263 -3.72 6.68 7.94
CA ASP A 263 -2.35 7.19 7.79
C ASP A 263 -1.58 7.49 9.10
N GLU A 264 -2.25 7.83 10.20
CA GLU A 264 -1.58 8.11 11.49
C GLU A 264 -1.29 6.82 12.26
N ALA A 265 -2.22 5.86 12.25
CA ALA A 265 -2.07 4.59 12.96
C ALA A 265 -0.93 3.74 12.37
N ALA A 266 -0.79 3.69 11.04
CA ALA A 266 0.32 3.01 10.38
C ALA A 266 1.67 3.68 10.66
N ARG A 267 1.72 5.02 10.72
CA ARG A 267 2.93 5.78 11.08
C ARG A 267 3.35 5.60 12.54
N ASP A 268 2.38 5.56 13.45
CA ASP A 268 2.62 5.32 14.87
C ASP A 268 3.02 3.85 15.15
N ALA A 269 2.40 2.89 14.44
CA ALA A 269 2.70 1.46 14.59
C ALA A 269 4.06 1.05 14.01
N THR A 270 4.47 1.64 12.88
CA THR A 270 5.79 1.39 12.29
C THR A 270 6.93 2.09 13.02
N GLY A 271 6.62 2.86 14.07
CA GLY A 271 7.63 3.52 14.89
C GLY A 271 8.56 4.35 14.01
N SER A 272 7.97 5.16 13.11
CA SER A 272 8.74 6.13 12.33
C SER A 272 9.48 7.01 13.33
N HIS A 273 10.75 6.68 13.57
CA HIS A 273 11.75 7.55 14.14
C HIS A 273 11.87 8.70 13.15
N GLY A 274 10.91 9.61 13.19
CA GLY A 274 10.98 10.91 12.58
C GLY A 274 12.34 11.42 12.96
N SER A 275 13.24 11.43 11.98
CA SER A 275 14.62 11.81 12.17
C SER A 275 14.54 13.16 12.83
N GLU A 276 14.85 13.19 14.13
CA GLU A 276 14.90 14.39 14.94
C GLU A 276 15.79 15.32 14.12
N THR A 277 15.15 16.25 13.43
CA THR A 277 15.81 17.14 12.49
C THR A 277 16.78 17.86 13.36
N THR A 278 18.05 17.46 13.26
CA THR A 278 19.08 17.91 14.17
C THR A 278 19.09 19.41 14.00
N GLU A 279 18.58 20.12 15.02
CA GLU A 279 18.58 21.58 15.04
C GLU A 279 19.98 22.00 14.60
N PRO A 280 20.12 22.83 13.56
CA PRO A 280 21.42 23.29 13.13
C PRO A 280 22.06 23.95 14.34
N MET A 281 23.08 23.30 14.90
CA MET A 281 23.84 23.84 16.01
C MET A 281 24.25 25.25 15.62
N ASP A 282 23.72 26.22 16.36
CA ASP A 282 24.10 27.62 16.32
C ASP A 282 25.63 27.71 16.25
N GLU A 283 26.12 28.01 15.05
CA GLU A 283 27.52 28.26 14.77
C GLU A 283 27.88 29.61 15.41
N LYS A 284 28.13 29.57 16.72
CA LYS A 284 28.72 30.67 17.47
C LYS A 284 30.16 30.89 17.00
N GLY A 285 30.29 31.75 16.00
CA GLY A 285 31.23 32.87 16.03
C GLY A 285 32.68 32.58 15.64
N SER A 286 33.06 33.12 14.50
CA SER A 286 34.29 33.92 14.38
C SER A 286 34.15 34.91 13.24
N GLY A 287 34.10 36.19 13.59
CA GLY A 287 34.03 37.29 12.64
C GLY A 287 35.37 37.64 12.01
N ALA A 288 35.31 38.37 10.90
CA ALA A 288 36.13 39.56 10.59
C ALA A 288 35.87 40.02 9.14
N GLY A 289 35.78 41.34 8.95
CA GLY A 289 35.93 42.02 7.65
C GLY A 289 34.62 42.24 6.91
N SER A 290 33.89 43.35 7.12
CA SER A 290 34.12 44.62 6.42
C SER A 290 34.49 44.45 4.95
N ASP A 291 33.51 44.61 4.06
CA ASP A 291 33.63 45.65 3.02
C ASP A 291 32.26 46.11 2.53
N ARG A 292 32.03 47.42 2.72
CA ARG A 292 30.87 48.17 2.23
C ARG A 292 31.23 48.66 0.83
N LEU A 293 30.42 48.35 -0.16
CA LEU A 293 30.28 49.18 -1.36
C LEU A 293 28.81 49.55 -1.58
N PRO A 294 28.51 50.83 -1.87
CA PRO A 294 27.18 51.32 -2.20
C PRO A 294 26.97 51.39 -3.71
N GLY A 295 25.72 51.29 -4.16
CA GLY A 295 25.31 51.93 -5.42
C GLY A 295 24.24 51.20 -6.25
N SER A 296 23.40 52.02 -6.91
CA SER A 296 22.32 51.73 -7.88
C SER A 296 21.07 51.11 -7.26
N GLU A 297 20.03 51.85 -6.85
CA GLU A 297 19.26 52.91 -7.54
C GLU A 297 18.69 52.53 -8.92
N ASP A 298 17.35 52.56 -8.98
CA ASP A 298 16.44 52.86 -10.08
C ASP A 298 16.25 51.93 -11.29
N ALA A 299 15.03 51.36 -11.40
CA ALA A 299 14.13 51.48 -12.56
C ALA A 299 12.78 50.78 -12.25
N LYS A 300 11.70 51.51 -11.98
CA LYS A 300 10.66 51.98 -12.92
C LYS A 300 9.84 50.88 -13.63
N ALA A 301 8.57 50.84 -13.21
CA ALA A 301 7.35 50.98 -14.01
C ALA A 301 7.08 50.02 -15.18
N GLY A 302 5.97 49.29 -15.08
CA GLY A 302 5.34 48.59 -16.19
C GLY A 302 3.93 48.11 -15.85
N SER A 303 3.00 49.02 -15.58
CA SER A 303 1.56 48.71 -15.68
C SER A 303 1.21 48.33 -17.11
N GLN A 304 0.64 47.15 -17.33
CA GLN A 304 -0.05 46.85 -18.58
C GLN A 304 -1.44 46.28 -18.28
N LYS A 305 -2.38 47.22 -18.29
CA LYS A 305 -3.84 47.05 -18.36
C LYS A 305 -4.15 46.37 -19.70
N ARG A 306 -4.78 45.19 -19.67
CA ARG A 306 -5.47 44.62 -20.83
C ARG A 306 -6.96 44.62 -20.52
N ASP A 307 -7.61 45.66 -21.02
CA ASP A 307 -9.03 45.70 -21.28
C ASP A 307 -9.29 44.91 -22.59
N GLY A 308 -10.37 44.14 -22.62
CA GLY A 308 -10.92 43.44 -23.79
C GLY A 308 -12.04 42.55 -23.28
N ASP A 309 -13.28 43.03 -23.15
CA ASP A 309 -14.22 43.43 -24.21
C ASP A 309 -14.31 42.40 -25.34
N GLY A 310 -15.46 41.74 -25.40
CA GLY A 310 -15.73 40.58 -26.25
C GLY A 310 -17.14 40.06 -26.02
N SER A 311 -18.13 40.94 -26.19
CA SER A 311 -19.51 40.53 -26.45
C SER A 311 -19.56 39.77 -27.78
N GLU A 312 -20.11 38.56 -27.81
CA GLU A 312 -20.88 38.09 -28.96
C GLU A 312 -22.06 37.22 -28.47
N ASP A 313 -23.23 37.85 -28.48
CA ASP A 313 -24.51 37.22 -28.80
C ASP A 313 -24.36 36.29 -30.01
N ARG A 314 -24.94 35.09 -29.93
CA ARG A 314 -25.53 34.40 -31.09
C ARG A 314 -26.48 33.27 -30.65
N ASN A 315 -27.77 33.66 -30.64
CA ASN A 315 -28.94 32.95 -31.18
C ASN A 315 -29.31 31.55 -30.68
#